data_AF-A0A2E7TQC5-F1
#
_entry.id   AF-A0A2E7TQC5-F1
#
_cell.length_a   1.000
_cell.length_b   1.000
_cell.length_c   1.000
_cell.angle_alpha   90.00
_cell.angle_beta   90.00
_cell.angle_gamma   90.00
#
_symmetry.space_group_name_H-M   'P 1'
#
loop_
_entity.id
_entity.type
_entity.pdbx_description
1 polymer ?
#
loop_
_entity_poly.entity_id
_entity_poly.type
_entity_poly.pdbx_seq_one_letter_code
_entity_poly.pdbx_strand_id
1 'polypeptide(L)'
;MEDEKLYHFDLEFDENVVDFSKNLITLVLDNLESKIRFVEFYNSLNTIEDLEELGVAENYLGNPLGSYLEFVSNENLVADPVINKYGIPLELGFTYLFEGITWLTPTIVYKYEYNKVKEKVKIGDLFYLETPEHPHLNPYSPRFFCKSQLRYPKIWIEHETLLMYLTINEKLEIELNANIQLNEVQESNYFYAPPETKIFPIELGVNN
;
A
#
# COMPACT_ATOMS: atom_id res chain seq x y z
N MET A 1 14.15 11.21 21.68
CA MET A 1 13.90 10.66 20.35
C MET A 1 14.19 11.78 19.39
N GLU A 2 14.90 11.53 18.28
CA GLU A 2 14.96 12.52 17.21
C GLU A 2 13.53 12.68 16.65
N ASP A 3 13.08 13.92 16.51
CA ASP A 3 11.75 14.18 15.96
C ASP A 3 11.75 13.86 14.47
N GLU A 4 10.89 12.93 14.07
CA GLU A 4 10.62 12.63 12.67
C GLU A 4 9.72 13.72 12.07
N LYS A 5 9.96 14.04 10.81
CA LYS A 5 9.15 15.00 10.04
C LYS A 5 8.72 14.39 8.72
N LEU A 6 7.61 14.88 8.18
CA LEU A 6 7.13 14.46 6.87
C LEU A 6 7.88 15.17 5.75
N TYR A 7 8.44 14.36 4.85
CA TYR A 7 9.10 14.80 3.63
C TYR A 7 8.41 14.19 2.42
N HIS A 8 8.50 14.88 1.28
CA HIS A 8 8.06 14.33 0.00
C HIS A 8 9.11 14.49 -1.10
N PHE A 9 8.93 13.68 -2.14
CA PHE A 9 9.56 13.82 -3.44
C PHE A 9 8.51 13.54 -4.52
N ASP A 10 8.39 14.44 -5.49
CA ASP A 10 7.46 14.28 -6.61
C ASP A 10 8.12 13.36 -7.64
N LEU A 11 7.45 12.26 -7.95
CA LEU A 11 7.92 11.23 -8.85
C LEU A 11 7.51 11.58 -10.27
N GLU A 12 8.41 11.34 -11.22
CA GLU A 12 8.13 11.50 -12.65
C GLU A 12 8.11 10.13 -13.32
N PHE A 13 7.07 9.88 -14.12
CA PHE A 13 6.84 8.62 -14.81
C PHE A 13 6.77 8.76 -16.33
N ASP A 14 7.44 9.77 -16.86
CA ASP A 14 7.78 9.85 -18.28
C ASP A 14 8.71 8.67 -18.65
N GLU A 15 8.57 8.12 -19.87
CA GLU A 15 9.40 7.04 -20.41
C GLU A 15 10.92 7.30 -20.27
N ASN A 16 11.33 8.57 -20.20
CA ASN A 16 12.73 8.96 -20.08
C ASN A 16 13.24 9.08 -18.62
N VAL A 17 12.34 9.11 -17.63
CA VAL A 17 12.67 9.45 -16.22
C VAL A 17 12.16 8.39 -15.24
N VAL A 18 11.31 7.46 -15.67
CA VAL A 18 10.77 6.40 -14.83
C VAL A 18 11.84 5.65 -14.04
N ASP A 19 12.97 5.30 -14.67
CA ASP A 19 14.08 4.58 -14.04
C ASP A 19 14.67 5.34 -12.85
N PHE A 20 14.69 6.67 -12.90
CA PHE A 20 15.14 7.48 -11.77
C PHE A 20 14.18 7.34 -10.59
N SER A 21 12.87 7.48 -10.81
CA SER A 21 11.85 7.27 -9.79
C SER A 21 11.93 5.85 -9.20
N LYS A 22 12.17 4.83 -10.03
CA LYS A 22 12.37 3.45 -9.56
C LYS A 22 13.57 3.30 -8.63
N ASN A 23 14.70 3.86 -9.05
CA ASN A 23 15.94 3.79 -8.30
C ASN A 23 15.82 4.56 -6.97
N LEU A 24 15.15 5.72 -6.97
CA LEU A 24 14.93 6.50 -5.76
C LEU A 24 14.09 5.74 -4.74
N ILE A 25 12.95 5.17 -5.14
CA ILE A 25 12.09 4.43 -4.21
C ILE A 25 12.83 3.21 -3.65
N THR A 26 13.56 2.49 -4.49
CA THR A 26 14.39 1.34 -4.08
C THR A 26 15.43 1.75 -3.05
N LEU A 27 16.15 2.85 -3.31
CA LEU A 27 17.17 3.39 -2.41
C LEU A 27 16.60 3.82 -1.06
N VAL A 28 15.42 4.46 -1.07
CA VAL A 28 14.71 4.82 0.16
C VAL A 28 14.34 3.57 0.97
N LEU A 29 13.78 2.55 0.30
CA LEU A 29 13.42 1.30 0.95
C LEU A 29 14.63 0.55 1.50
N ASP A 30 15.77 0.57 0.80
CA ASP A 30 17.01 -0.05 1.24
C ASP A 30 17.56 0.64 2.49
N ASN A 31 17.59 1.98 2.51
CA ASN A 31 18.05 2.76 3.67
C ASN A 31 17.16 2.54 4.90
N LEU A 32 15.87 2.31 4.70
CA LEU A 32 14.89 2.16 5.77
C LEU A 32 14.53 0.70 6.06
N GLU A 33 15.08 -0.27 5.33
CA GLU A 33 14.67 -1.69 5.37
C GLU A 33 14.69 -2.25 6.80
N SER A 34 15.76 -1.98 7.55
CA SER A 34 15.92 -2.47 8.93
C SER A 34 14.85 -1.98 9.92
N LYS A 35 14.14 -0.90 9.54
CA LYS A 35 13.13 -0.21 10.36
C LYS A 35 11.71 -0.65 9.98
N ILE A 36 11.49 -1.11 8.75
CA ILE A 36 10.20 -1.57 8.25
C ILE A 36 9.88 -2.95 8.86
N ARG A 37 8.67 -3.10 9.40
CA ARG A 37 8.18 -4.35 9.99
C ARG A 37 7.19 -5.05 9.08
N PHE A 38 6.20 -4.30 8.58
CA PHE A 38 5.14 -4.82 7.73
C PHE A 38 4.83 -3.84 6.61
N VAL A 39 4.25 -4.38 5.55
CA VAL A 39 3.68 -3.64 4.44
C VAL A 39 2.20 -3.99 4.37
N GLU A 40 1.39 -2.97 4.10
CA GLU A 40 -0.05 -3.12 3.88
C GLU A 40 -0.41 -2.67 2.48
N PHE A 41 -1.29 -3.44 1.84
CA PHE A 41 -1.93 -3.10 0.57
C PHE A 41 -3.40 -2.81 0.82
N TYR A 42 -3.92 -1.78 0.19
CA TYR A 42 -5.29 -1.29 0.39
C TYR A 42 -6.04 -1.37 -0.93
N ASN A 43 -6.96 -2.32 -1.06
CA ASN A 43 -7.73 -2.52 -2.29
C ASN A 43 -9.18 -2.09 -2.10
N SER A 44 -9.55 -0.97 -2.71
CA SER A 44 -10.91 -0.42 -2.65
C SER A 44 -11.86 -1.20 -3.56
N LEU A 45 -13.03 -1.58 -3.04
CA LEU A 45 -14.08 -2.27 -3.77
C LEU A 45 -15.19 -1.28 -4.13
N ASN A 46 -14.97 -0.51 -5.20
CA ASN A 46 -15.89 0.51 -5.68
C ASN A 46 -16.96 -0.07 -6.61
N THR A 47 -16.57 -1.02 -7.45
CA THR A 47 -17.40 -1.53 -8.54
C THR A 47 -17.52 -3.06 -8.52
N ILE A 48 -18.31 -3.61 -9.45
CA ILE A 48 -18.39 -5.06 -9.65
C ILE A 48 -17.12 -5.55 -10.35
N GLU A 49 -16.58 -4.76 -11.27
CA GLU A 49 -15.33 -5.06 -11.98
C GLU A 49 -14.17 -5.28 -10.99
N ASP A 50 -14.08 -4.46 -9.92
CA ASP A 50 -13.08 -4.65 -8.85
C ASP A 50 -13.19 -6.04 -8.18
N LEU A 51 -14.40 -6.60 -8.09
CA LEU A 51 -14.63 -7.95 -7.57
C LEU A 51 -14.35 -9.04 -8.58
N GLU A 52 -14.67 -8.84 -9.85
CA GLU A 52 -14.37 -9.79 -10.91
C GLU A 52 -12.86 -10.03 -11.01
N GLU A 53 -12.08 -8.97 -10.84
CA GLU A 53 -10.62 -9.04 -10.82
C GLU A 53 -10.04 -9.77 -9.61
N LEU A 54 -10.77 -9.76 -8.49
CA LEU A 54 -10.44 -10.57 -7.31
C LEU A 54 -10.90 -12.03 -7.47
N GLY A 55 -11.49 -12.40 -8.61
CA GLY A 55 -12.05 -13.74 -8.86
C GLY A 55 -13.40 -13.98 -8.18
N VAL A 56 -14.08 -12.93 -7.72
CA VAL A 56 -15.31 -13.01 -6.91
C VAL A 56 -16.59 -13.06 -7.77
N ALA A 57 -16.50 -12.79 -9.08
CA ALA A 57 -17.63 -12.60 -10.00
C ALA A 57 -18.78 -13.62 -9.87
N GLU A 58 -18.45 -14.91 -9.68
CA GLU A 58 -19.42 -16.00 -9.61
C GLU A 58 -20.31 -15.97 -8.34
N ASN A 59 -19.93 -15.19 -7.33
CA ASN A 59 -20.60 -15.11 -6.02
C ASN A 59 -21.13 -13.70 -5.69
N TYR A 60 -21.45 -12.87 -6.69
CA TYR A 60 -21.93 -11.51 -6.41
C TYR A 60 -23.30 -11.50 -5.71
N LEU A 61 -23.34 -10.95 -4.48
CA LEU A 61 -24.53 -10.88 -3.63
C LEU A 61 -25.23 -9.50 -3.63
N GLY A 62 -24.89 -8.59 -4.55
CA GLY A 62 -25.44 -7.23 -4.57
C GLY A 62 -24.72 -6.22 -3.66
N ASN A 63 -23.71 -6.64 -2.90
CA ASN A 63 -22.82 -5.78 -2.11
C ASN A 63 -21.36 -6.22 -2.29
N PRO A 64 -20.42 -5.32 -2.64
CA PRO A 64 -19.05 -5.70 -2.92
C PRO A 64 -18.33 -6.40 -1.76
N LEU A 65 -18.35 -5.79 -0.57
CA LEU A 65 -17.75 -6.37 0.62
C LEU A 65 -18.37 -7.72 0.98
N GLY A 66 -19.70 -7.82 0.99
CA GLY A 66 -20.41 -9.07 1.31
C GLY A 66 -20.03 -10.21 0.37
N SER A 67 -19.89 -9.92 -0.93
CA SER A 67 -19.49 -10.91 -1.94
C SER A 67 -18.04 -11.36 -1.73
N TYR A 68 -17.11 -10.43 -1.41
CA TYR A 68 -15.73 -10.79 -1.10
C TYR A 68 -15.62 -11.64 0.18
N LEU A 69 -16.38 -11.31 1.22
CA LEU A 69 -16.40 -12.11 2.47
C LEU A 69 -16.90 -13.53 2.23
N GLU A 70 -17.95 -13.71 1.42
CA GLU A 70 -18.43 -15.04 1.03
C GLU A 70 -17.37 -15.80 0.21
N PHE A 71 -16.76 -15.14 -0.77
CA PHE A 71 -15.68 -15.71 -1.57
C PHE A 71 -14.52 -16.24 -0.71
N VAL A 72 -14.06 -15.46 0.28
CA VAL A 72 -13.01 -15.88 1.22
C VAL A 72 -13.48 -17.04 2.10
N SER A 73 -14.74 -17.02 2.56
CA SER A 73 -15.31 -18.10 3.38
C SER A 73 -15.41 -19.45 2.64
N ASN A 74 -15.48 -19.41 1.31
CA ASN A 74 -15.50 -20.59 0.44
C ASN A 74 -14.08 -21.06 0.01
N GLU A 75 -13.03 -20.63 0.71
CA GLU A 75 -11.63 -21.07 0.51
C GLU A 75 -11.00 -20.69 -0.84
N ASN A 76 -11.57 -19.72 -1.54
CA ASN A 76 -11.07 -19.28 -2.85
C ASN A 76 -9.90 -18.29 -2.77
N LEU A 77 -9.22 -18.21 -1.63
CA LEU A 77 -8.17 -17.22 -1.34
C LEU A 77 -7.03 -17.18 -2.37
N VAL A 78 -6.74 -18.28 -3.05
CA VAL A 78 -5.65 -18.35 -4.05
C VAL A 78 -6.05 -17.72 -5.39
N ALA A 79 -7.35 -17.52 -5.63
CA ALA A 79 -7.84 -16.79 -6.80
C ALA A 79 -7.70 -15.27 -6.63
N ASP A 80 -7.56 -14.76 -5.40
CA ASP A 80 -7.25 -13.36 -5.15
C ASP A 80 -5.82 -13.05 -5.68
N PRO A 81 -5.65 -12.11 -6.62
CA PRO A 81 -4.37 -11.83 -7.27
C PRO A 81 -3.31 -11.30 -6.31
N VAL A 82 -3.69 -10.56 -5.26
CA VAL A 82 -2.76 -10.06 -4.25
C VAL A 82 -2.22 -11.23 -3.42
N ILE A 83 -3.10 -12.13 -3.01
CA ILE A 83 -2.73 -13.33 -2.24
C ILE A 83 -1.95 -14.31 -3.11
N ASN A 84 -2.32 -14.48 -4.38
CA ASN A 84 -1.57 -15.31 -5.33
C ASN A 84 -0.14 -14.77 -5.52
N LYS A 85 0.00 -13.45 -5.70
CA LYS A 85 1.29 -12.79 -5.89
C LYS A 85 2.17 -12.87 -4.64
N TYR A 86 1.65 -12.52 -3.47
CA TYR A 86 2.46 -12.38 -2.25
C TYR A 86 2.42 -13.56 -1.28
N GLY A 87 1.50 -14.50 -1.48
CA GLY A 87 1.17 -15.56 -0.54
C GLY A 87 0.10 -15.12 0.46
N ILE A 88 -0.16 -15.98 1.45
CA ILE A 88 -1.15 -15.74 2.50
C ILE A 88 -0.66 -14.58 3.40
N PRO A 89 -1.48 -13.52 3.60
CA PRO A 89 -1.13 -12.41 4.47
C PRO A 89 -1.05 -12.85 5.94
N LEU A 90 -0.27 -12.11 6.73
CA LEU A 90 -0.27 -12.24 8.19
C LEU A 90 -1.64 -11.89 8.79
N GLU A 91 -2.30 -10.91 8.20
CA GLU A 91 -3.63 -10.44 8.58
C GLU A 91 -4.36 -10.00 7.31
N LEU A 92 -5.57 -10.53 7.10
CA LEU A 92 -6.50 -10.06 6.09
C LEU A 92 -7.63 -9.34 6.82
N GLY A 93 -7.98 -8.16 6.37
CA GLY A 93 -9.05 -7.37 6.96
C GLY A 93 -9.77 -6.52 5.93
N PHE A 94 -10.77 -5.78 6.40
CA PHE A 94 -11.37 -4.70 5.62
C PHE A 94 -11.52 -3.45 6.47
N THR A 95 -11.63 -2.31 5.80
CA THR A 95 -11.95 -1.03 6.40
C THR A 95 -12.86 -0.22 5.47
N TYR A 96 -13.25 0.98 5.89
CA TYR A 96 -13.89 1.97 5.03
C TYR A 96 -12.98 3.19 4.91
N LEU A 97 -12.51 3.51 3.70
CA LEU A 97 -11.73 4.72 3.47
C LEU A 97 -12.67 5.93 3.32
N PHE A 98 -12.19 7.08 3.78
CA PHE A 98 -12.88 8.34 3.65
C PHE A 98 -12.47 9.05 2.36
N GLU A 99 -13.40 9.19 1.42
CA GLU A 99 -13.22 9.97 0.20
C GLU A 99 -14.03 11.27 0.32
N GLY A 100 -13.39 12.33 0.83
CA GLY A 100 -13.93 13.69 0.83
C GLY A 100 -15.05 13.97 1.84
N ILE A 101 -16.30 13.62 1.53
CA ILE A 101 -17.49 13.88 2.37
C ILE A 101 -18.24 12.60 2.73
N THR A 102 -17.78 11.45 2.26
CA THR A 102 -18.47 10.17 2.39
C THR A 102 -17.50 9.07 2.80
N TRP A 103 -17.78 8.46 3.96
CA TRP A 103 -17.19 7.18 4.37
C TRP A 103 -17.98 6.09 3.67
N LEU A 104 -17.58 5.63 2.49
CA LEU A 104 -18.41 4.68 1.75
C LEU A 104 -17.67 3.51 1.13
N THR A 105 -16.41 3.68 0.73
CA THR A 105 -15.74 2.62 -0.05
C THR A 105 -15.19 1.54 0.88
N PRO A 106 -15.73 0.30 0.82
CA PRO A 106 -15.12 -0.83 1.50
C PRO A 106 -13.76 -1.13 0.86
N THR A 107 -12.74 -1.28 1.69
CA THR A 107 -11.36 -1.50 1.24
C THR A 107 -10.80 -2.73 1.93
N ILE A 108 -10.35 -3.72 1.17
CA ILE A 108 -9.63 -4.89 1.68
C ILE A 108 -8.21 -4.47 2.03
N VAL A 109 -7.74 -4.93 3.19
CA VAL A 109 -6.40 -4.65 3.70
C VAL A 109 -5.63 -5.96 3.82
N TYR A 110 -4.52 -6.05 3.08
CA TYR A 110 -3.62 -7.20 3.11
C TYR A 110 -2.34 -6.81 3.83
N LYS A 111 -2.04 -7.46 4.95
CA LYS A 111 -0.85 -7.16 5.76
C LYS A 111 0.17 -8.27 5.68
N TYR A 112 1.40 -7.91 5.32
CA TYR A 112 2.50 -8.85 5.18
C TYR A 112 3.69 -8.44 6.04
N GLU A 113 4.41 -9.42 6.60
CA GLU A 113 5.76 -9.16 7.12
C GLU A 113 6.65 -8.75 5.96
N TYR A 114 7.25 -7.56 6.03
CA TYR A 114 7.98 -6.97 4.90
C TYR A 114 9.09 -7.90 4.40
N ASN A 115 9.85 -8.52 5.32
CA ASN A 115 10.92 -9.45 4.98
C ASN A 115 10.49 -10.65 4.14
N LYS A 116 9.22 -11.05 4.18
CA LYS A 116 8.69 -12.18 3.37
C LYS A 116 8.34 -11.76 1.95
N VAL A 117 8.05 -10.49 1.72
CA VAL A 117 7.53 -9.98 0.45
C VAL A 117 8.42 -8.92 -0.21
N LYS A 118 9.48 -8.45 0.45
CA LYS A 118 10.30 -7.31 0.02
C LYS A 118 10.82 -7.41 -1.42
N GLU A 119 11.28 -8.59 -1.86
CA GLU A 119 11.80 -8.77 -3.22
C GLU A 119 10.67 -8.60 -4.24
N LYS A 120 9.49 -9.16 -3.97
CA LYS A 120 8.31 -9.03 -4.84
C LYS A 120 7.85 -7.57 -4.90
N VAL A 121 7.82 -6.88 -3.76
CA VAL A 121 7.44 -5.47 -3.66
C VAL A 121 8.39 -4.57 -4.45
N LYS A 122 9.71 -4.74 -4.28
CA LYS A 122 10.74 -3.94 -4.97
C LYS A 122 10.75 -4.15 -6.48
N ILE A 123 10.50 -5.39 -6.94
CA ILE A 123 10.58 -5.76 -8.36
C ILE A 123 9.29 -5.41 -9.12
N GLY A 124 8.12 -5.52 -8.50
CA GLY A 124 6.85 -5.59 -9.24
C GLY A 124 5.77 -4.58 -8.90
N ASP A 125 5.88 -3.76 -7.84
CA ASP A 125 4.70 -3.09 -7.26
C ASP A 125 4.92 -1.65 -6.79
N LEU A 126 6.16 -1.18 -6.79
CA LEU A 126 6.44 0.27 -6.68
C LEU A 126 6.09 1.02 -7.97
N PHE A 127 5.66 0.29 -9.01
CA PHE A 127 5.40 0.78 -10.36
C PHE A 127 3.91 0.74 -10.67
N TYR A 128 3.18 1.65 -10.03
CA TYR A 128 1.81 2.02 -10.40
C TYR A 128 1.70 2.55 -11.85
N LEU A 129 2.82 2.76 -12.57
CA LEU A 129 2.86 3.64 -13.75
C LEU A 129 3.32 3.01 -15.06
N GLU A 130 3.52 1.69 -15.10
CA GLU A 130 3.75 1.00 -16.37
C GLU A 130 2.45 0.55 -17.07
N THR A 131 1.29 0.73 -16.43
CA THR A 131 -0.02 0.37 -17.02
C THR A 131 -1.13 1.37 -16.66
N PRO A 132 -1.12 2.59 -17.23
CA PRO A 132 -2.21 3.56 -17.04
C PRO A 132 -3.59 3.04 -17.51
N GLU A 133 -3.59 2.08 -18.45
CA GLU A 133 -4.80 1.49 -19.02
C GLU A 133 -5.41 0.36 -18.16
N HIS A 134 -4.65 -0.16 -17.17
CA HIS A 134 -5.09 -1.24 -16.29
C HIS A 134 -4.66 -0.99 -14.82
N PRO A 135 -5.12 0.10 -14.18
CA PRO A 135 -4.75 0.45 -12.82
C PRO A 135 -5.15 -0.59 -11.75
N HIS A 136 -5.98 -1.57 -12.12
CA HIS A 136 -6.65 -2.49 -11.21
C HIS A 136 -5.96 -3.87 -11.03
N LEU A 137 -5.02 -4.24 -11.93
CA LEU A 137 -4.21 -5.48 -11.81
C LEU A 137 -2.94 -5.35 -10.95
N ASN A 138 -2.74 -4.18 -10.33
CA ASN A 138 -1.58 -3.87 -9.52
C ASN A 138 -2.00 -3.79 -8.05
N PRO A 139 -1.27 -4.40 -7.10
CA PRO A 139 -1.57 -4.27 -5.69
C PRO A 139 -1.22 -2.85 -5.23
N TYR A 140 -2.22 -2.00 -5.43
CA TYR A 140 -2.58 -0.77 -4.75
C TYR A 140 -1.56 -0.25 -3.71
N SER A 141 -1.08 0.97 -3.97
CA SER A 141 0.04 1.66 -3.32
C SER A 141 0.46 1.10 -1.94
N PRO A 142 1.64 0.44 -1.86
CA PRO A 142 2.10 -0.16 -0.62
C PRO A 142 2.35 0.90 0.45
N ARG A 143 1.87 0.62 1.66
CA ARG A 143 2.11 1.43 2.86
C ARG A 143 3.05 0.67 3.78
N PHE A 144 4.22 1.24 4.05
CA PHE A 144 5.28 0.59 4.83
C PHE A 144 5.26 1.12 6.26
N PHE A 145 5.22 0.23 7.25
CA PHE A 145 5.13 0.61 8.66
C PHE A 145 6.34 0.14 9.45
N CYS A 146 6.74 0.96 10.42
CA CYS A 146 7.90 0.71 11.27
C CYS A 146 7.53 0.01 12.57
N LYS A 147 8.54 -0.61 13.21
CA LYS A 147 8.37 -1.27 14.53
C LYS A 147 7.88 -0.31 15.62
N SER A 148 8.28 0.96 15.56
CA SER A 148 7.99 2.01 16.54
C SER A 148 6.71 2.80 16.25
N GLN A 149 6.20 2.76 15.01
CA GLN A 149 5.09 3.59 14.55
C GLN A 149 4.12 2.74 13.75
N LEU A 150 3.00 2.41 14.39
CA LEU A 150 1.92 1.59 13.81
C LEU A 150 0.76 2.44 13.31
N ARG A 151 0.67 3.71 13.72
CA ARG A 151 -0.48 4.57 13.44
C ARG A 151 -0.44 5.18 12.04
N TYR A 152 0.75 5.47 11.53
CA TYR A 152 0.95 6.05 10.21
C TYR A 152 2.06 5.30 9.48
N PRO A 153 1.96 5.15 8.15
CA PRO A 153 3.05 4.58 7.37
C PRO A 153 4.29 5.46 7.51
N LYS A 154 5.46 4.81 7.57
CA LYS A 154 6.77 5.46 7.45
C LYS A 154 7.01 5.91 6.02
N ILE A 155 6.57 5.11 5.04
CA ILE A 155 6.73 5.36 3.60
C ILE A 155 5.43 4.97 2.90
N TRP A 156 4.98 5.80 1.97
CA TRP A 156 3.89 5.47 1.05
C TRP A 156 3.98 6.34 -0.20
N ILE A 157 3.28 5.94 -1.25
CA ILE A 157 3.19 6.69 -2.50
C ILE A 157 1.74 7.12 -2.70
N GLU A 158 1.52 8.38 -3.05
CA GLU A 158 0.17 8.93 -3.21
C GLU A 158 0.21 9.96 -4.34
N HIS A 159 -0.62 9.82 -5.37
CA HIS A 159 -0.68 10.75 -6.51
C HIS A 159 0.72 11.15 -7.05
N GLU A 160 1.52 10.17 -7.48
CA GLU A 160 2.89 10.40 -7.99
C GLU A 160 3.82 11.08 -6.99
N THR A 161 3.50 11.06 -5.70
CA THR A 161 4.34 11.66 -4.64
C THR A 161 4.82 10.56 -3.70
N LEU A 162 6.13 10.44 -3.53
CA LEU A 162 6.72 9.60 -2.48
C LEU A 162 6.73 10.38 -1.17
N LEU A 163 6.03 9.87 -0.17
CA LEU A 163 5.89 10.48 1.15
C LEU A 163 6.59 9.63 2.21
N MET A 164 7.37 10.30 3.07
CA MET A 164 8.24 9.63 4.04
C MET A 164 8.34 10.41 5.35
N TYR A 165 8.10 9.75 6.48
CA TYR A 165 8.52 10.27 7.77
C TYR A 165 10.00 9.99 7.99
N LEU A 166 10.84 11.00 8.16
CA LEU A 166 12.28 10.83 8.32
C LEU A 166 12.82 11.64 9.50
N THR A 167 13.84 11.12 10.17
CA THR A 167 14.73 11.97 10.98
C THR A 167 15.65 12.77 10.07
N ILE A 168 16.28 13.82 10.62
CA ILE A 168 17.23 14.65 9.85
C ILE A 168 18.39 13.82 9.27
N ASN A 169 18.86 12.81 10.00
CA ASN A 169 19.95 11.94 9.55
C ASN A 169 19.51 11.05 8.38
N GLU A 170 18.31 10.47 8.46
CA GLU A 170 17.72 9.66 7.38
C GLU A 170 17.52 10.49 6.10
N LYS A 171 17.01 11.72 6.25
CA LYS A 171 16.86 12.68 5.15
C LYS A 171 18.19 12.94 4.46
N LEU A 172 19.23 13.30 5.22
CA LEU A 172 20.54 13.64 4.66
C LEU A 172 21.18 12.44 3.94
N GLU A 173 21.03 11.24 4.50
CA GLU A 173 21.54 10.02 3.87
C GLU A 173 20.86 9.73 2.52
N ILE A 174 19.53 9.88 2.45
CA ILE A 174 18.78 9.72 1.20
C ILE A 174 19.17 10.79 0.17
N GLU A 175 19.22 12.07 0.58
CA GLU A 175 19.60 13.19 -0.31
C GLU A 175 21.01 13.01 -0.89
N LEU A 176 21.97 12.57 -0.06
CA LEU A 176 23.33 12.31 -0.50
C LEU A 176 23.42 11.14 -1.48
N ASN A 177 22.74 10.03 -1.17
CA ASN A 177 22.84 8.80 -1.97
C ASN A 177 22.07 8.91 -3.30
N ALA A 178 20.94 9.64 -3.33
CA ALA A 178 20.15 9.84 -4.53
C ALA A 178 20.47 11.15 -5.29
N ASN A 179 21.29 12.03 -4.70
CA ASN A 179 21.59 13.36 -5.24
C ASN A 179 20.32 14.18 -5.53
N ILE A 180 19.42 14.23 -4.53
CA ILE A 180 18.15 14.96 -4.59
C ILE A 180 18.03 15.95 -3.43
N GLN A 181 17.00 16.78 -3.50
CA GLN A 181 16.52 17.55 -2.37
C GLN A 181 15.12 17.05 -1.96
N LEU A 182 14.96 16.73 -0.69
CA LEU A 182 13.68 16.38 -0.09
C LEU A 182 13.03 17.60 0.54
N ASN A 183 11.75 17.80 0.27
CA ASN A 183 10.99 18.94 0.76
C ASN A 183 10.19 18.56 2.01
N GLU A 184 10.35 19.33 3.09
CA GLU A 184 9.52 19.20 4.28
C GLU A 184 8.11 19.71 3.98
N VAL A 185 7.08 18.98 4.40
CA VAL A 185 5.68 19.35 4.18
C VAL A 185 4.89 19.34 5.48
N GLN A 186 3.80 20.13 5.47
CA GLN A 186 2.83 20.10 6.56
C GLN A 186 1.93 18.87 6.42
N GLU A 187 1.86 18.05 7.47
CA GLU A 187 1.04 16.83 7.51
C GLU A 187 -0.42 17.09 7.11
N SER A 188 -0.99 18.22 7.51
CA SER A 188 -2.39 18.60 7.20
C SER A 188 -2.69 18.71 5.70
N ASN A 189 -1.67 18.83 4.85
CA ASN A 189 -1.84 18.92 3.41
C ASN A 189 -1.91 17.55 2.74
N TYR A 190 -1.39 16.51 3.40
CA TYR A 190 -1.30 15.15 2.86
C TYR A 190 -2.17 14.15 3.63
N PHE A 191 -2.58 14.50 4.85
CA PHE A 191 -3.54 13.75 5.65
C PHE A 191 -4.87 14.52 5.70
N TYR A 192 -5.85 14.13 4.87
CA TYR A 192 -7.22 14.64 4.99
C TYR A 192 -7.92 14.18 6.29
N ALA A 193 -7.44 13.09 6.88
CA ALA A 193 -7.64 12.67 8.27
C ALA A 193 -6.63 11.55 8.57
N PRO A 194 -6.33 11.24 9.84
CA PRO A 194 -5.67 9.98 10.17
C PRO A 194 -6.52 8.83 9.63
N PRO A 195 -5.94 7.83 8.94
CA PRO A 195 -6.59 6.55 8.83
C PRO A 195 -6.52 5.89 10.21
N GLU A 196 -7.29 6.38 11.18
CA GLU A 196 -7.87 5.51 12.20
C GLU A 196 -8.96 4.68 11.54
N THR A 197 -8.61 4.04 10.43
CA THR A 197 -9.38 3.01 9.78
C THR A 197 -9.26 1.80 10.68
N LYS A 198 -10.27 1.61 11.53
CA LYS A 198 -10.43 0.37 12.26
C LYS A 198 -10.47 -0.75 11.23
N ILE A 199 -9.41 -1.55 11.19
CA ILE A 199 -9.37 -2.76 10.37
C ILE A 199 -10.22 -3.82 11.07
N PHE A 200 -11.21 -4.33 10.36
CA PHE A 200 -12.03 -5.44 10.78
C PHE A 200 -11.40 -6.73 10.22
N PRO A 201 -10.95 -7.66 11.08
CA PRO A 201 -10.31 -8.87 10.61
C PRO A 201 -11.31 -9.73 9.82
N ILE A 202 -10.85 -10.31 8.71
CA ILE A 202 -11.57 -11.32 7.95
C ILE A 202 -11.05 -12.67 8.42
N GLU A 203 -11.94 -13.48 8.99
CA GLU A 203 -11.58 -14.86 9.34
C GLU A 203 -11.36 -15.64 8.05
N LEU A 204 -10.11 -16.08 7.83
CA LEU A 204 -9.81 -17.03 6.76
C LEU A 204 -10.47 -18.35 7.15
N GLY A 205 -11.33 -18.89 6.28
CA GLY A 205 -11.84 -20.25 6.44
C GLY A 205 -10.65 -21.20 6.51
N VAL A 206 -10.35 -21.73 7.70
CA VAL A 206 -9.29 -22.71 7.88
C VAL A 206 -9.95 -24.08 7.89
N ASN A 207 -9.93 -24.79 6.77
CA ASN A 207 -10.02 -26.25 6.86
C ASN A 207 -8.80 -26.74 7.65
N ASN A 208 -9.03 -27.18 8.89
CA ASN A 208 -8.13 -28.08 9.61
C ASN A 208 -8.14 -29.46 8.96
#